data_AF-A0AAN8FI53-F1
#
_entry.id   AF-A0AAN8FI53-F1
#
_cell.length_a   1.000
_cell.length_b   1.000
_cell.length_c   1.000
_cell.angle_alpha   90.00
_cell.angle_beta   90.00
_cell.angle_gamma   90.00
#
_symmetry.space_group_name_H-M   'P 1'
#
loop_
_entity.id
_entity.type
_entity.pdbx_description
1 polymer ?
#
loop_
_entity_poly.entity_id
_entity_poly.type
_entity_poly.pdbx_seq_one_letter_code
_entity_poly.pdbx_strand_id
1 'polypeptide(L)'
;MLLSDEFTKNAPLRYPRNFTAPRTFGATEPVNYFDDSVYNVQLGLYVVGYKEAQDENLRKFVPQHRVLARLATYQNRVDEQHRWNPIIEAYQLDRVDEWYLSRYEMRVDLFTYRFGYLKLAPIAQTEGQTTTDRGRIVDLPEGIISAPISLHWLWTLPPEGEFQGNRQDRQEKLEFVKEKSREMCHEWFDEDGALSNFIRETETNSSCPCKEEQAKMDLGRFMPHPRCSALFRDVSCTETLGSMNCYMSAQNVRGSTYRMNYEGHEQESAYSTHYGQTCCYDAQGFLMQSTYQPVVK
;
A
#
# COMPACT_ATOMS: atom_id res chain seq x y z
N MET A 1 -6.66 6.32 17.84
CA MET A 1 -5.85 5.09 18.01
C MET A 1 -4.82 5.42 19.07
N LEU A 2 -5.11 5.05 20.32
CA LEU A 2 -4.38 5.52 21.49
C LEU A 2 -2.99 4.89 21.52
N LEU A 3 -1.98 5.75 21.35
CA LEU A 3 -0.64 5.57 21.87
C LEU A 3 -0.76 5.43 23.40
N SER A 4 -0.93 4.21 23.89
CA SER A 4 -0.93 3.91 25.32
C SER A 4 0.20 2.94 25.64
N ASP A 5 1.31 3.52 26.11
CA ASP A 5 2.32 3.12 27.10
C ASP A 5 2.59 1.67 27.54
N GLU A 6 1.93 0.66 27.00
CA GLU A 6 2.26 -0.75 27.24
C GLU A 6 2.23 -1.51 25.92
N PHE A 7 3.28 -1.33 25.12
CA PHE A 7 3.76 -2.47 24.35
C PHE A 7 4.16 -3.53 25.36
N THR A 8 3.20 -4.39 25.72
CA THR A 8 3.45 -5.59 26.50
C THR A 8 4.61 -6.30 25.83
N LYS A 9 5.72 -6.48 26.57
CA LYS A 9 6.96 -7.07 26.05
C LYS A 9 6.72 -8.38 25.29
N ASN A 10 5.62 -9.06 25.58
CA ASN A 10 5.19 -10.28 24.95
C ASN A 10 3.83 -10.07 24.26
N ALA A 11 3.82 -10.17 22.93
CA ALA A 11 2.57 -10.21 22.18
C ALA A 11 2.08 -11.66 22.04
N PRO A 12 0.82 -11.97 22.40
CA PRO A 12 0.27 -13.31 22.25
C PRO A 12 -0.09 -13.57 20.78
N LEU A 13 0.56 -14.55 20.17
CA LEU A 13 0.23 -15.10 18.86
C LEU A 13 -0.72 -16.29 19.05
N ARG A 14 -1.90 -16.23 18.42
CA ARG A 14 -2.85 -17.33 18.41
C ARG A 14 -3.01 -17.88 17.00
N TYR A 15 -2.76 -19.17 16.80
CA TYR A 15 -2.89 -19.79 15.49
C TYR A 15 -3.46 -21.22 15.58
N PRO A 16 -4.22 -21.66 14.56
CA PRO A 16 -4.73 -23.03 14.49
C PRO A 16 -3.64 -24.01 14.04
N ARG A 17 -3.86 -25.31 14.31
CA ARG A 17 -2.98 -26.41 13.91
C ARG A 17 -2.87 -26.64 12.38
N ASN A 18 -3.72 -26.01 11.57
CA ASN A 18 -3.94 -26.30 10.13
C ASN A 18 -2.74 -26.11 9.18
N PHE A 19 -1.53 -25.86 9.68
CA PHE A 19 -0.33 -25.86 8.85
C PHE A 19 0.11 -27.29 8.56
N THR A 20 0.12 -27.64 7.28
CA THR A 20 0.54 -28.96 6.79
C THR A 20 1.87 -28.85 6.09
N ALA A 21 2.66 -29.93 6.13
CA ALA A 21 3.92 -29.97 5.40
C ALA A 21 3.61 -29.87 3.90
N PRO A 22 4.36 -29.06 3.13
CA PRO A 22 4.29 -29.10 1.68
C PRO A 22 4.94 -30.41 1.21
N ARG A 23 4.27 -31.55 1.44
CA ARG A 23 4.62 -32.79 0.76
C ARG A 23 4.08 -32.65 -0.66
N THR A 24 4.91 -32.98 -1.63
CA THR A 24 4.47 -33.29 -2.99
C THR A 24 3.61 -34.55 -2.92
N PHE A 25 2.38 -34.41 -2.44
CA PHE A 25 1.37 -35.45 -2.57
C PHE A 25 1.22 -35.66 -4.08
N GLY A 26 1.64 -36.82 -4.58
CA GLY A 26 1.32 -37.21 -5.94
C GLY A 26 -0.19 -37.06 -6.12
N ALA A 27 -0.63 -36.56 -7.27
CA ALA A 27 -2.02 -36.17 -7.55
C ALA A 27 -3.10 -37.26 -7.31
N THR A 28 -2.69 -38.47 -6.88
CA THR A 28 -3.50 -39.66 -6.72
C THR A 28 -3.47 -40.29 -5.31
N GLU A 29 -2.71 -39.77 -4.35
CA GLU A 29 -2.73 -40.30 -2.97
C GLU A 29 -3.71 -39.54 -2.06
N PRO A 30 -4.68 -40.23 -1.42
CA PRO A 30 -5.58 -39.58 -0.48
C PRO A 30 -4.79 -39.11 0.77
N VAL A 31 -4.79 -37.81 1.02
CA VAL A 31 -4.17 -37.22 2.22
C VAL A 31 -5.00 -37.63 3.44
N ASN A 32 -4.41 -38.42 4.33
CA ASN A 32 -5.01 -38.73 5.62
C ASN A 32 -4.78 -37.58 6.60
N TYR A 33 -5.76 -36.70 6.75
CA TYR A 33 -5.73 -35.59 7.71
C TYR A 33 -5.78 -36.02 9.19
N PHE A 34 -5.94 -37.32 9.47
CA PHE A 34 -5.78 -37.87 10.82
C PHE A 34 -4.34 -38.30 11.12
N ASP A 35 -3.44 -38.29 10.12
CA ASP A 35 -2.03 -38.55 10.36
C ASP A 35 -1.35 -37.31 10.94
N ASP A 36 -0.93 -37.46 12.19
CA ASP A 36 -0.19 -36.49 12.97
C ASP A 36 1.13 -36.04 12.31
N SER A 37 1.73 -36.90 11.48
CA SER A 37 2.98 -36.60 10.76
C SER A 37 2.85 -35.47 9.73
N VAL A 38 1.64 -35.23 9.22
CA VAL A 38 1.35 -34.17 8.23
C VAL A 38 1.47 -32.77 8.84
N TYR A 39 1.26 -32.67 10.16
CA TYR A 39 1.26 -31.40 10.89
C TYR A 39 2.61 -31.05 11.50
N ASN A 40 3.60 -31.94 11.42
CA ASN A 40 4.93 -31.69 11.96
C ASN A 40 5.73 -30.74 11.04
N VAL A 41 5.47 -29.44 11.19
CA VAL A 41 6.05 -28.37 10.36
C VAL A 41 6.66 -27.29 11.25
N GLN A 42 7.82 -26.79 10.84
CA GLN A 42 8.42 -25.61 11.44
C GLN A 42 7.84 -24.34 10.80
N LEU A 43 7.32 -23.45 11.62
CA LEU A 43 6.70 -22.19 11.21
C LEU A 43 7.64 -21.03 11.54
N GLY A 44 7.73 -20.06 10.64
CA GLY A 44 8.40 -18.78 10.86
C GLY A 44 7.36 -17.66 10.97
N LEU A 45 7.52 -16.80 11.97
CA LEU A 45 6.80 -15.54 12.06
C LEU A 45 7.60 -14.46 11.34
N TYR A 46 7.09 -14.02 10.19
CA TYR A 46 7.73 -13.03 9.33
C TYR A 46 7.04 -11.68 9.44
N VAL A 47 7.81 -10.60 9.32
CA VAL A 47 7.31 -9.25 9.10
C VAL A 47 7.37 -8.95 7.61
N VAL A 48 6.23 -8.62 7.02
CA VAL A 48 6.13 -8.20 5.62
C VAL A 48 5.78 -6.72 5.58
N GLY A 49 6.66 -5.92 4.98
CA GLY A 49 6.45 -4.50 4.73
C GLY A 49 5.55 -4.29 3.54
N TYR A 50 4.63 -3.33 3.67
CA TYR A 50 3.80 -2.82 2.59
C TYR A 50 4.27 -1.43 2.20
N LYS A 51 4.53 -1.23 0.91
CA LYS A 51 4.72 0.10 0.34
C LYS A 51 4.00 0.23 -0.99
N GLU A 52 3.57 1.43 -1.31
CA GLU A 52 3.01 1.77 -2.60
C GLU A 52 4.09 2.50 -3.39
N ALA A 53 4.47 1.95 -4.54
CA ALA A 53 5.40 2.61 -5.44
C ALA A 53 4.65 3.01 -6.71
N GLN A 54 4.95 4.21 -7.22
CA GLN A 54 4.46 4.63 -8.51
C GLN A 54 5.15 3.78 -9.59
N ASP A 55 4.36 3.06 -10.39
CA ASP A 55 4.86 2.44 -11.61
C ASP A 55 4.77 3.48 -12.75
N GLU A 56 5.93 3.88 -13.29
CA GLU A 56 6.02 4.87 -14.38
C GLU A 56 5.25 4.44 -15.64
N ASN A 57 5.17 3.12 -15.89
CA ASN A 57 4.49 2.59 -17.08
C ASN A 57 2.98 2.61 -16.91
N LEU A 58 2.49 2.29 -15.72
CA LEU A 58 1.06 2.21 -15.43
C LEU A 58 0.48 3.53 -14.90
N ARG A 59 1.34 4.52 -14.58
CA ARG A 59 1.00 5.80 -13.93
C ARG A 59 0.08 5.61 -12.71
N LYS A 60 0.20 4.46 -12.04
CA LYS A 60 -0.64 4.05 -10.93
C LYS A 60 0.26 3.47 -9.84
N PHE A 61 -0.16 3.65 -8.59
CA PHE A 61 0.46 2.98 -7.46
C PHE A 61 0.22 1.48 -7.51
N VAL A 62 1.31 0.73 -7.45
CA VAL A 62 1.28 -0.72 -7.36
C VAL A 62 1.66 -1.13 -5.94
N PRO A 63 0.87 -1.98 -5.28
CA PRO A 63 1.21 -2.48 -3.97
C PRO A 63 2.46 -3.36 -4.07
N GLN A 64 3.48 -3.03 -3.29
CA GLN A 64 4.70 -3.82 -3.15
C GLN A 64 4.78 -4.41 -1.75
N HIS A 65 4.89 -5.73 -1.69
CA HIS A 65 5.06 -6.48 -0.45
C HIS A 65 6.48 -7.04 -0.39
N ARG A 66 7.19 -6.80 0.72
CA ARG A 66 8.55 -7.30 0.90
C ARG A 66 8.74 -7.88 2.28
N VAL A 67 9.33 -9.07 2.37
CA VAL A 67 9.70 -9.68 3.65
C VAL A 67 10.89 -8.94 4.24
N LEU A 68 10.73 -8.37 5.43
CA LEU A 68 11.76 -7.55 6.08
C LEU A 68 12.62 -8.41 7.01
N ALA A 69 11.98 -9.20 7.86
CA ALA A 69 12.65 -9.98 8.90
C ALA A 69 11.81 -11.17 9.37
N ARG A 70 12.48 -12.16 9.98
CA ARG A 70 11.86 -13.23 10.77
C ARG A 70 12.04 -12.91 12.26
N LEU A 71 10.94 -12.88 13.00
CA LEU A 71 10.94 -12.56 14.43
C LEU A 71 11.20 -13.79 15.30
N ALA A 72 10.53 -14.89 14.98
CA ALA A 72 10.58 -16.12 15.76
C ALA A 72 10.33 -17.33 14.88
N THR A 73 10.85 -18.49 15.32
CA THR A 73 10.51 -19.80 14.77
C THR A 73 9.71 -20.61 15.78
N TYR A 74 8.61 -21.20 15.33
CA TYR A 74 7.73 -22.05 16.12
C TYR A 74 7.69 -23.46 15.55
N GLN A 75 7.46 -24.44 16.41
CA GLN A 75 7.11 -25.78 15.97
C GLN A 75 5.60 -25.95 16.06
N ASN A 76 4.97 -26.43 14.99
CA ASN A 76 3.56 -26.79 15.05
C ASN A 76 3.39 -28.00 15.99
N ARG A 77 2.67 -27.82 17.09
CA ARG A 77 2.45 -28.88 18.09
C ARG A 77 1.35 -29.81 17.62
N VAL A 78 1.63 -31.10 17.66
CA VAL A 78 0.79 -32.15 17.08
C VAL A 78 -0.19 -32.73 18.11
N ASP A 79 -0.09 -32.32 19.37
CA ASP A 79 -0.87 -32.85 20.50
C ASP A 79 -2.39 -32.80 20.27
N GLU A 80 -3.09 -33.82 20.77
CA GLU A 80 -4.55 -33.98 20.64
C GLU A 80 -5.33 -32.80 21.25
N GLN A 81 -4.79 -32.15 22.29
CA GLN A 81 -5.38 -30.98 22.95
C GLN A 81 -5.47 -29.74 22.04
N HIS A 82 -4.54 -29.59 21.10
CA HIS A 82 -4.44 -28.45 20.19
C HIS A 82 -5.12 -28.73 18.84
N ARG A 83 -5.84 -29.86 18.73
CA ARG A 83 -6.61 -30.21 17.53
C ARG A 83 -7.80 -29.27 17.30
N TRP A 84 -8.46 -28.88 18.39
CA TRP A 84 -9.64 -28.00 18.36
C TRP A 84 -9.43 -26.67 19.08
N ASN A 85 -8.29 -26.52 19.77
CA ASN A 85 -7.93 -25.31 20.49
C ASN A 85 -6.78 -24.57 19.79
N PRO A 86 -6.79 -23.23 19.78
CA PRO A 86 -5.70 -22.45 19.22
C PRO A 86 -4.42 -22.63 20.05
N ILE A 87 -3.28 -22.70 19.38
CA ILE A 87 -1.97 -22.61 20.02
C ILE A 87 -1.73 -21.15 20.39
N ILE A 88 -1.29 -20.91 21.62
CA ILE A 88 -0.98 -19.58 22.13
C ILE A 88 0.52 -19.53 22.42
N GLU A 89 1.25 -18.73 21.65
CA GLU A 89 2.68 -18.48 21.86
C GLU A 89 2.90 -17.01 22.19
N ALA A 90 3.89 -16.71 23.02
CA ALA A 90 4.25 -15.33 23.34
C ALA A 90 5.57 -15.00 22.65
N TYR A 91 5.67 -13.84 22.00
CA TYR A 91 6.91 -13.40 21.37
C TYR A 91 7.36 -12.04 21.87
N GLN A 92 8.68 -11.89 22.01
CA GLN A 92 9.28 -10.63 22.42
C GLN A 92 9.56 -9.77 21.19
N LEU A 93 8.96 -8.57 21.15
CA LEU A 93 9.07 -7.65 20.01
C LEU A 93 10.48 -7.05 19.85
N ASP A 94 11.28 -7.03 20.91
CA ASP A 94 12.64 -6.48 20.87
C ASP A 94 13.65 -7.36 20.14
N ARG A 95 13.28 -8.61 19.83
CA ARG A 95 14.18 -9.60 19.26
C ARG A 95 13.78 -9.92 17.82
N VAL A 96 14.77 -9.84 16.94
CA VAL A 96 14.68 -10.29 15.56
C VAL A 96 15.66 -11.44 15.37
N ASP A 97 15.18 -12.58 14.87
CA ASP A 97 16.01 -13.76 14.64
C ASP A 97 16.86 -13.62 13.37
N GLU A 98 16.26 -13.18 12.27
CA GLU A 98 16.96 -13.06 10.99
C GLU A 98 16.44 -11.85 10.19
N TRP A 99 17.36 -11.07 9.63
CA TRP A 99 17.05 -9.96 8.73
C TRP A 99 17.24 -10.40 7.28
N TYR A 100 16.26 -10.10 6.43
CA TYR A 100 16.33 -10.38 4.99
C TYR A 100 16.77 -9.16 4.16
N LEU A 101 16.83 -7.99 4.79
CA LEU A 101 17.34 -6.74 4.21
C LEU A 101 18.86 -6.65 4.29
N SER A 102 19.46 -6.01 3.28
CA SER A 102 20.87 -5.58 3.32
C SER A 102 21.12 -4.52 4.38
N ARG A 103 22.38 -4.28 4.74
CA ARG A 103 22.74 -3.16 5.65
C ARG A 103 22.35 -1.80 5.08
N TYR A 104 22.44 -1.65 3.76
CA TYR A 104 22.05 -0.42 3.07
C TYR A 104 20.53 -0.26 3.05
N GLU A 105 19.81 -1.33 2.73
CA GLU A 105 18.34 -1.34 2.71
C GLU A 105 17.76 -1.16 4.12
N MET A 106 18.42 -1.68 5.15
CA MET A 106 18.04 -1.38 6.54
C MET A 106 18.18 0.11 6.89
N ARG A 107 19.08 0.84 6.23
CA ARG A 107 19.29 2.28 6.47
C ARG A 107 18.33 3.15 5.66
N VAL A 108 18.05 2.77 4.41
CA VAL A 108 17.26 3.60 3.49
C VAL A 108 15.83 3.08 3.40
N ASP A 109 15.67 1.81 3.01
CA ASP A 109 14.36 1.25 2.70
C ASP A 109 13.51 0.95 3.93
N LEU A 110 14.10 0.52 5.05
CA LEU A 110 13.33 0.09 6.24
C LEU A 110 12.40 1.19 6.76
N PHE A 111 12.85 2.44 6.72
CA PHE A 111 12.08 3.58 7.18
C PHE A 111 10.96 3.97 6.20
N THR A 112 11.06 3.59 4.91
CA THR A 112 10.00 3.86 3.92
C THR A 112 8.72 3.04 4.17
N TYR A 113 8.82 1.91 4.86
CA TYR A 113 7.67 1.05 5.15
C TYR A 113 6.82 1.61 6.31
N ARG A 114 5.69 2.24 5.99
CA ARG A 114 4.72 2.80 6.96
C ARG A 114 4.00 1.70 7.75
N PHE A 115 3.44 0.76 7.00
CA PHE A 115 2.64 -0.34 7.52
C PHE A 115 3.18 -1.67 7.02
N GLY A 116 2.89 -2.71 7.76
CA GLY A 116 3.16 -4.07 7.36
C GLY A 116 2.16 -5.01 8.00
N TYR A 117 2.44 -6.30 7.91
CA TYR A 117 1.68 -7.32 8.60
C TYR A 117 2.60 -8.46 8.98
N LEU A 118 2.18 -9.22 9.99
CA LEU A 118 2.83 -10.46 10.36
C LEU A 118 2.28 -11.58 9.48
N LYS A 119 3.18 -12.40 8.95
CA LYS A 119 2.84 -13.61 8.21
C LYS A 119 3.43 -14.82 8.94
N LEU A 120 2.58 -15.73 9.39
CA LEU A 120 3.00 -17.02 9.90
C LEU A 120 2.97 -18.03 8.75
N ALA A 121 4.14 -18.52 8.36
CA ALA A 121 4.27 -19.43 7.21
C ALA A 121 5.29 -20.55 7.50
N PRO A 122 5.14 -21.73 6.88
CA PRO A 122 6.15 -22.77 6.92
C PRO A 122 7.53 -22.26 6.50
N ILE A 123 8.57 -22.69 7.21
CA ILE A 123 9.94 -22.42 6.81
C ILE A 123 10.27 -23.41 5.68
N ALA A 124 10.32 -22.90 4.45
CA ALA A 124 10.83 -23.69 3.33
C ALA A 124 12.33 -23.92 3.55
N GLN A 125 12.74 -25.18 3.69
CA GLN A 125 14.14 -25.57 3.60
C GLN A 125 14.56 -25.50 2.14
N THR A 126 14.65 -24.30 1.57
CA THR A 126 15.20 -24.15 0.23
C THR A 126 16.71 -24.27 0.36
N GLU A 127 17.20 -25.50 0.22
CA GLU A 127 18.61 -25.82 -0.07
C GLU A 127 19.05 -25.02 -1.29
N GLY A 128 20.16 -24.28 -1.14
CA GLY A 128 20.93 -23.73 -2.24
C GLY A 128 20.28 -22.58 -3.01
N GLN A 129 20.61 -21.34 -2.63
CA GLN A 129 20.97 -20.35 -3.63
C GLN A 129 21.96 -19.33 -3.06
N THR A 130 23.16 -19.47 -3.59
CA THR A 130 24.35 -18.66 -3.49
C THR A 130 24.07 -17.21 -3.87
N THR A 131 24.03 -16.30 -2.92
CA THR A 131 24.62 -14.96 -3.07
C THR A 131 25.10 -14.49 -1.71
N THR A 132 26.41 -14.34 -1.60
CA THR A 132 27.16 -13.81 -0.45
C THR A 132 26.98 -12.30 -0.29
N ASP A 133 25.76 -11.78 -0.49
CA ASP A 133 25.43 -10.41 -0.11
C ASP A 133 23.98 -10.32 0.36
N ARG A 134 23.83 -9.78 1.56
CA ARG A 134 22.58 -9.61 2.29
C ARG A 134 21.58 -8.85 1.41
N GLY A 135 20.49 -9.48 1.02
CA GLY A 135 19.44 -8.92 0.16
C GLY A 135 18.56 -10.03 -0.43
N ARG A 136 18.14 -10.98 0.41
CA ARG A 136 17.46 -12.20 -0.04
C ARG A 136 15.99 -11.87 -0.28
N ILE A 137 15.54 -11.90 -1.54
CA ILE A 137 14.10 -11.89 -1.84
C ILE A 137 13.57 -13.27 -1.43
N VAL A 138 12.69 -13.29 -0.44
CA VAL A 138 12.10 -14.52 0.11
C VAL A 138 10.63 -14.58 -0.30
N ASP A 139 10.33 -15.49 -1.22
CA ASP A 139 8.95 -15.85 -1.53
C ASP A 139 8.43 -16.79 -0.46
N LEU A 140 7.53 -16.26 0.38
CA LEU A 140 6.96 -17.02 1.48
C LEU A 140 5.80 -17.89 0.99
N PRO A 141 5.73 -19.17 1.38
CA PRO A 141 4.61 -20.04 1.06
C PRO A 141 3.30 -19.51 1.66
N GLU A 142 2.18 -20.13 1.29
CA GLU A 142 0.87 -19.79 1.86
C GLU A 142 0.87 -19.91 3.38
N GLY A 143 0.15 -19.00 4.04
CA GLY A 143 0.15 -18.90 5.49
C GLY A 143 -0.88 -17.92 5.99
N ILE A 144 -0.90 -17.71 7.31
CA ILE A 144 -1.86 -16.84 7.96
C ILE A 144 -1.25 -15.45 8.11
N ILE A 145 -2.05 -14.43 7.82
CA ILE A 145 -1.66 -13.02 7.95
C ILE A 145 -2.38 -12.35 9.11
N SER A 146 -1.71 -11.40 9.75
CA SER A 146 -2.32 -10.54 10.76
C SER A 146 -3.01 -9.33 10.14
N ALA A 147 -3.78 -8.62 10.97
CA ALA A 147 -4.16 -7.24 10.69
C ALA A 147 -2.91 -6.37 10.45
N PRO A 148 -3.04 -5.25 9.72
CA PRO A 148 -1.94 -4.33 9.50
C PRO A 148 -1.39 -3.78 10.82
N ILE A 149 -0.07 -3.77 10.93
CA ILE A 149 0.70 -3.25 12.06
C ILE A 149 1.58 -2.10 11.61
N SER A 150 1.84 -1.16 12.50
CA SER A 150 2.86 -0.12 12.29
C SER A 150 4.25 -0.71 12.48
N LEU A 151 5.19 -0.37 11.60
CA LEU A 151 6.54 -0.96 11.60
C LEU A 151 7.59 -0.15 12.38
N HIS A 152 7.19 1.00 12.94
CA HIS A 152 8.04 1.87 13.75
C HIS A 152 8.82 1.18 14.89
N TRP A 153 8.29 0.10 15.48
CA TRP A 153 8.96 -0.66 16.55
C TRP A 153 10.14 -1.50 16.04
N LEU A 154 10.15 -1.84 14.74
CA LEU A 154 11.20 -2.60 14.08
C LEU A 154 12.41 -1.71 13.70
N TRP A 155 12.27 -0.39 13.82
CA TRP A 155 13.34 0.55 13.48
C TRP A 155 14.53 0.38 14.42
N THR A 156 15.66 0.01 13.84
CA THR A 156 16.89 -0.24 14.57
C THR A 156 17.77 1.01 14.58
N LEU A 157 18.63 1.11 15.59
CA LEU A 157 19.68 2.12 15.60
C LEU A 157 20.67 1.78 14.47
N PRO A 158 21.01 2.74 13.60
CA PRO A 158 21.93 2.47 12.50
C PRO A 158 23.28 1.97 13.06
N PRO A 159 23.87 0.91 12.44
CA PRO A 159 25.10 0.32 12.93
C PRO A 159 26.33 1.23 12.75
N GLU A 160 26.26 2.32 11.98
CA GLU A 160 27.40 3.21 11.67
C GLU A 160 26.98 4.69 11.62
N GLY A 161 27.76 5.57 12.27
CA GLY A 161 27.90 7.00 11.97
C GLY A 161 26.81 7.98 12.45
N GLU A 162 25.53 7.62 12.37
CA GLU A 162 24.44 8.58 12.63
C GLU A 162 23.99 8.65 14.09
N PHE A 163 24.13 7.55 14.84
CA PHE A 163 23.79 7.52 16.27
C PHE A 163 25.05 7.76 17.11
N GLN A 164 25.15 8.97 17.68
CA GLN A 164 26.28 9.39 18.53
C GLN A 164 26.09 9.03 20.01
N GLY A 165 24.92 8.49 20.39
CA GLY A 165 24.57 8.14 21.77
C GLY A 165 25.07 6.77 22.25
N ASN A 166 24.85 6.49 23.53
CA ASN A 166 25.08 5.20 24.15
C ASN A 166 24.02 4.17 23.72
N ARG A 167 24.46 3.16 22.98
CA ARG A 167 23.59 2.09 22.41
C ARG A 167 22.84 1.26 23.46
N GLN A 168 23.27 1.31 24.71
CA GLN A 168 22.63 0.59 25.81
C GLN A 168 21.57 1.42 26.52
N ASP A 169 21.53 2.76 26.31
CA ASP A 169 20.55 3.61 26.96
C ASP A 169 19.21 3.57 26.21
N ARG A 170 18.15 3.23 26.96
CA ARG A 170 16.80 3.10 26.43
C ARG A 170 16.20 4.46 26.09
N GLN A 171 16.56 5.52 26.83
CA GLN A 171 15.98 6.84 26.62
C GLN A 171 16.47 7.45 25.30
N GLU A 172 17.76 7.38 25.02
CA GLU A 172 18.35 7.89 23.78
C GLU A 172 17.82 7.13 22.54
N LYS A 173 17.59 5.81 22.65
CA LYS A 173 16.94 5.05 21.58
C LYS A 173 15.52 5.56 21.29
N LEU A 174 14.75 5.87 22.33
CA LEU A 174 13.39 6.39 22.17
C LEU A 174 13.41 7.79 21.54
N GLU A 175 14.36 8.64 21.91
CA GLU A 175 14.53 9.97 21.33
C GLU A 175 14.93 9.91 19.85
N PHE A 176 15.88 9.05 19.51
CA PHE A 176 16.26 8.81 18.11
C PHE A 176 15.07 8.34 17.27
N VAL A 177 14.30 7.35 17.75
CA VAL A 177 13.11 6.87 17.04
C VAL A 177 12.08 7.98 16.89
N LYS A 178 11.88 8.83 17.90
CA LYS A 178 10.98 9.99 17.79
C LYS A 178 11.43 10.98 16.73
N GLU A 179 12.72 11.33 16.71
CA GLU A 179 13.27 12.29 15.75
C GLU A 179 13.19 11.73 14.32
N LYS A 180 13.62 10.48 14.11
CA LYS A 180 13.47 9.80 12.82
C LYS A 180 12.02 9.65 12.40
N SER A 181 11.10 9.35 13.33
CA SER A 181 9.66 9.31 13.01
C SER A 181 9.16 10.67 12.52
N ARG A 182 9.66 11.77 13.08
CA ARG A 182 9.30 13.12 12.66
C ARG A 182 9.85 13.44 11.28
N GLU A 183 11.12 13.14 11.03
CA GLU A 183 11.74 13.31 9.70
C GLU A 183 10.97 12.54 8.63
N MET A 184 10.74 11.25 8.85
CA MET A 184 9.97 10.42 7.92
C MET A 184 8.52 10.91 7.75
N CYS A 185 7.89 11.43 8.80
CA CYS A 185 6.55 12.00 8.70
C CYS A 185 6.52 13.22 7.78
N HIS A 186 7.53 14.09 7.85
CA HIS A 186 7.67 15.20 6.92
C HIS A 186 7.93 14.72 5.50
N GLU A 187 8.87 13.80 5.29
CA GLU A 187 9.14 13.22 3.97
C GLU A 187 7.89 12.56 3.38
N TRP A 188 7.13 11.80 4.18
CA TRP A 188 5.88 11.19 3.75
C TRP A 188 4.79 12.20 3.44
N PHE A 189 4.69 13.29 4.20
CA PHE A 189 3.73 14.35 3.94
C PHE A 189 4.06 15.07 2.63
N ASP A 190 5.35 15.30 2.37
CA ASP A 190 5.82 15.93 1.14
C ASP A 190 5.65 14.97 -0.05
N GLU A 191 5.95 13.67 0.10
CA GLU A 191 5.63 12.64 -0.88
C GLU A 191 4.12 12.60 -1.17
N ASP A 192 3.27 12.35 -0.17
CA ASP A 192 1.80 12.29 -0.36
C ASP A 192 1.23 13.61 -0.89
N GLY A 193 1.86 14.75 -0.56
CA GLY A 193 1.53 16.08 -1.03
C GLY A 193 1.91 16.30 -2.50
N ALA A 194 3.05 15.77 -2.95
CA ALA A 194 3.59 15.85 -4.30
C ALA A 194 3.07 14.76 -5.25
N LEU A 195 2.54 13.66 -4.71
CA LEU A 195 1.96 12.59 -5.51
C LEU A 195 0.77 13.15 -6.29
N SER A 196 0.85 12.95 -7.61
CA SER A 196 -0.15 13.49 -8.54
C SER A 196 -1.47 12.78 -8.37
N ASN A 197 -2.32 13.30 -7.49
CA ASN A 197 -3.70 12.87 -7.41
C ASN A 197 -4.38 13.34 -8.69
N PHE A 198 -4.50 12.43 -9.67
CA PHE A 198 -5.10 12.71 -10.97
C PHE A 198 -6.42 13.47 -10.81
N ILE A 199 -7.27 13.09 -9.85
CA ILE A 199 -8.54 13.76 -9.55
C ILE A 199 -8.32 15.19 -9.03
N ARG A 200 -7.39 15.40 -8.08
CA ARG A 200 -7.10 16.72 -7.48
C ARG A 200 -6.54 17.71 -8.51
N GLU A 201 -5.63 17.24 -9.37
CA GLU A 201 -5.01 18.08 -10.41
C GLU A 201 -5.96 18.36 -11.57
N THR A 202 -6.82 17.41 -11.92
CA THR A 202 -7.76 17.57 -13.03
C THR A 202 -8.97 18.42 -12.63
N GLU A 203 -9.47 18.31 -11.39
CA GLU A 203 -10.61 19.10 -10.91
C GLU A 203 -10.27 20.55 -10.59
N THR A 204 -9.03 20.87 -10.18
CA THR A 204 -8.68 22.24 -9.77
C THR A 204 -8.48 23.21 -10.94
N ASN A 205 -8.13 22.73 -12.13
CA ASN A 205 -7.86 23.57 -13.29
C ASN A 205 -9.12 23.86 -14.13
N SER A 206 -10.09 22.95 -14.13
CA SER A 206 -11.31 23.04 -14.95
C SER A 206 -12.58 22.56 -14.25
N SER A 207 -12.73 22.83 -12.95
CA SER A 207 -13.89 22.38 -12.16
C SER A 207 -15.23 22.70 -12.83
N CYS A 208 -16.12 21.71 -12.83
CA CYS A 208 -17.49 21.88 -13.30
C CYS A 208 -18.23 22.89 -12.40
N PRO A 209 -18.94 23.89 -12.98
CA PRO A 209 -19.80 24.77 -12.20
C PRO A 209 -20.88 23.97 -11.47
N CYS A 210 -21.24 24.37 -10.25
CA CYS A 210 -22.27 23.67 -9.46
C CYS A 210 -23.68 23.88 -10.01
N LYS A 211 -23.89 24.98 -10.74
CA LYS A 211 -25.17 25.41 -11.32
C LYS A 211 -25.07 25.49 -12.84
N GLU A 212 -26.10 25.01 -13.53
CA GLU A 212 -26.16 25.06 -14.99
C GLU A 212 -26.07 26.49 -15.53
N GLU A 213 -26.71 27.45 -14.87
CA GLU A 213 -26.71 28.86 -15.29
C GLU A 213 -25.29 29.46 -15.36
N GLN A 214 -24.38 29.00 -14.49
CA GLN A 214 -22.97 29.42 -14.50
C GLN A 214 -22.26 28.84 -15.72
N ALA A 215 -22.45 27.55 -16.01
CA ALA A 215 -21.90 26.91 -17.21
C ALA A 215 -22.42 27.55 -18.51
N LYS A 216 -23.68 28.01 -18.52
CA LYS A 216 -24.31 28.70 -19.65
C LYS A 216 -23.81 30.13 -19.84
N MET A 217 -23.44 30.83 -18.76
CA MET A 217 -22.84 32.18 -18.87
C MET A 217 -21.38 32.12 -19.34
N ASP A 218 -20.65 31.06 -18.97
CA ASP A 218 -19.25 30.85 -19.33
C ASP A 218 -19.05 30.21 -20.73
N LEU A 219 -19.78 30.72 -21.72
CA LEU A 219 -19.66 30.33 -23.12
C LEU A 219 -18.24 30.61 -23.63
N GLY A 220 -17.48 29.54 -23.88
CA GLY A 220 -16.09 29.60 -24.32
C GLY A 220 -15.12 28.89 -23.38
N ARG A 221 -15.47 28.74 -22.09
CA ARG A 221 -14.81 27.78 -21.19
C ARG A 221 -15.57 26.46 -21.18
N PHE A 222 -16.90 26.53 -21.19
CA PHE A 222 -17.78 25.38 -21.33
C PHE A 222 -18.63 25.54 -22.59
N MET A 223 -18.68 24.50 -23.42
CA MET A 223 -19.53 24.44 -24.60
C MET A 223 -20.60 23.37 -24.41
N PRO A 224 -21.84 23.60 -24.87
CA PRO A 224 -22.89 22.59 -24.74
C PRO A 224 -22.50 21.31 -25.50
N HIS A 225 -22.65 20.15 -24.87
CA HIS A 225 -22.29 18.88 -25.49
C HIS A 225 -23.21 18.62 -26.71
N PRO A 226 -22.67 18.40 -27.92
CA PRO A 226 -23.47 18.36 -29.14
C PRO A 226 -24.50 17.22 -29.19
N ARG A 227 -24.29 16.14 -28.42
CA ARG A 227 -25.24 15.00 -28.31
C ARG A 227 -26.18 15.04 -27.10
N CYS A 228 -25.96 15.98 -26.16
CA CYS A 228 -26.64 15.97 -24.86
C CYS A 228 -27.13 17.33 -24.39
N SER A 229 -26.97 18.37 -25.19
CA SER A 229 -27.51 19.69 -24.90
C SER A 229 -28.87 19.87 -25.57
N ALA A 230 -29.86 20.36 -24.82
CA ALA A 230 -31.14 20.74 -25.38
C ALA A 230 -31.05 21.88 -26.43
N LEU A 231 -29.94 22.63 -26.48
CA LEU A 231 -29.69 23.68 -27.48
C LEU A 231 -29.43 23.12 -28.89
N PHE A 232 -28.80 21.95 -28.98
CA PHE A 232 -28.47 21.27 -30.23
C PHE A 232 -29.25 19.96 -30.26
N ARG A 233 -30.51 20.03 -30.70
CA ARG A 233 -31.46 18.90 -30.71
C ARG A 233 -30.85 17.63 -31.31
N ASP A 234 -30.53 16.67 -30.45
CA ASP A 234 -30.71 15.23 -30.68
C ASP A 234 -30.91 14.52 -29.33
N VAL A 235 -32.05 13.85 -29.18
CA VAL A 235 -32.57 13.27 -27.91
C VAL A 235 -31.96 11.89 -27.65
N SER A 236 -30.64 11.75 -27.78
CA SER A 236 -29.96 10.48 -27.52
C SER A 236 -28.70 10.67 -26.68
N CYS A 237 -28.89 11.11 -25.44
CA CYS A 237 -27.86 10.93 -24.42
C CYS A 237 -27.69 9.44 -24.16
N THR A 238 -26.61 8.88 -24.70
CA THR A 238 -26.30 7.46 -24.56
C THR A 238 -25.50 7.14 -23.30
N GLU A 239 -25.07 8.13 -22.50
CA GLU A 239 -24.12 7.87 -21.40
C GLU A 239 -24.41 8.51 -20.02
N THR A 240 -25.50 9.25 -19.79
CA THR A 240 -25.80 9.74 -18.43
C THR A 240 -27.29 9.67 -18.09
N LEU A 241 -27.66 8.61 -17.37
CA LEU A 241 -28.99 8.39 -16.80
C LEU A 241 -29.43 9.61 -15.96
N GLY A 242 -30.39 10.39 -16.46
CA GLY A 242 -31.09 11.43 -15.68
C GLY A 242 -30.56 12.87 -15.78
N SER A 243 -29.55 13.16 -16.61
CA SER A 243 -29.12 14.54 -16.88
C SER A 243 -29.97 15.21 -17.96
N MET A 244 -30.35 16.48 -17.77
CA MET A 244 -31.14 17.24 -18.75
C MET A 244 -30.27 18.01 -19.74
N ASN A 245 -29.12 18.53 -19.29
CA ASN A 245 -28.14 19.24 -20.12
C ASN A 245 -26.71 18.88 -19.68
N CYS A 246 -25.82 18.69 -20.65
CA CYS A 246 -24.38 18.51 -20.40
C CYS A 246 -23.55 19.55 -21.16
N TYR A 247 -22.44 19.96 -20.55
CA TYR A 247 -21.47 20.90 -21.09
C TYR A 247 -20.07 20.29 -21.04
N MET A 248 -19.24 20.53 -22.06
CA MET A 248 -17.85 20.08 -22.14
C MET A 248 -16.90 21.26 -21.95
N SER A 249 -15.78 21.06 -21.26
CA SER A 249 -14.73 22.08 -21.21
C SER A 249 -14.09 22.26 -22.60
N ALA A 250 -13.94 23.51 -23.03
CA ALA A 250 -13.26 23.88 -24.28
C ALA A 250 -11.72 23.84 -24.14
N GLN A 251 -11.23 23.83 -22.89
CA GLN A 251 -9.83 23.64 -22.58
C GLN A 251 -9.58 22.18 -22.24
N ASN A 252 -8.48 21.65 -22.76
CA ASN A 252 -8.00 20.34 -22.33
C ASN A 252 -7.65 20.41 -20.85
N VAL A 253 -8.05 19.39 -20.11
CA VAL A 253 -7.62 19.25 -18.73
C VAL A 253 -6.11 19.09 -18.71
N ARG A 254 -5.43 19.95 -17.94
CA ARG A 254 -3.99 19.89 -17.73
C ARG A 254 -3.74 19.44 -16.31
N GLY A 255 -3.09 18.29 -16.16
CA GLY A 255 -2.49 17.89 -14.89
C GLY A 255 -1.08 18.48 -14.78
N SER A 256 -0.63 18.78 -13.57
CA SER A 256 0.75 19.15 -13.30
C SER A 256 1.38 18.07 -12.43
N THR A 257 2.30 17.29 -13.00
CA THR A 257 3.09 16.37 -12.18
C THR A 257 4.34 17.07 -11.69
N TYR A 258 4.56 17.05 -10.38
CA TYR A 258 5.87 17.33 -9.80
C TYR A 258 6.77 16.14 -10.11
N ARG A 259 7.80 16.34 -10.92
CA ARG A 259 8.82 15.32 -11.19
C ARG A 259 10.14 15.80 -10.62
N MET A 260 10.78 14.96 -9.82
CA MET A 260 12.17 15.18 -9.44
C MET A 260 13.06 14.89 -10.64
N ASN A 261 13.89 15.86 -11.05
CA ASN A 261 14.92 15.64 -12.05
C ASN A 261 16.06 14.79 -11.50
N TYR A 262 16.92 14.26 -12.38
CA TYR A 262 18.12 13.50 -12.02
C TYR A 262 19.09 14.27 -11.09
N GLU A 263 18.97 15.60 -11.05
CA GLU A 263 19.75 16.50 -10.18
C GLU A 263 19.05 16.83 -8.85
N GLY A 264 17.90 16.22 -8.54
CA GLY A 264 17.17 16.42 -7.29
C GLY A 264 16.36 17.71 -7.20
N HIS A 265 16.18 18.43 -8.31
CA HIS A 265 15.32 19.61 -8.39
C HIS A 265 13.89 19.22 -8.78
N GLU A 266 12.91 19.72 -8.04
CA GLU A 266 11.49 19.63 -8.39
C GLU A 266 11.23 20.41 -9.68
N GLN A 267 10.87 19.72 -10.75
CA GLN A 267 10.41 20.32 -11.99
C GLN A 267 8.93 20.03 -12.17
N GLU A 268 8.12 21.10 -12.16
CA GLU A 268 6.71 21.02 -12.50
C GLU A 268 6.59 20.70 -13.99
N SER A 269 6.05 19.52 -14.31
CA SER A 269 5.80 19.08 -15.68
C SER A 269 4.30 18.98 -15.91
N ALA A 270 3.78 19.91 -16.72
CA ALA A 270 2.37 19.90 -17.10
C ALA A 270 2.14 18.91 -18.26
N TYR A 271 1.18 18.01 -18.12
CA TYR A 271 0.71 17.15 -19.20
C TYR A 271 -0.74 17.47 -19.54
N SER A 272 -1.05 17.58 -20.83
CA SER A 272 -2.43 17.74 -21.30
C SER A 272 -3.05 16.36 -21.46
N THR A 273 -4.23 16.14 -20.90
CA THR A 273 -4.97 14.90 -21.13
C THR A 273 -5.51 14.83 -22.56
N HIS A 274 -5.52 15.94 -23.31
CA HIS A 274 -6.18 16.07 -24.61
C HIS A 274 -7.69 15.76 -24.60
N TYR A 275 -8.30 15.70 -23.41
CA TYR A 275 -9.73 15.47 -23.22
C TYR A 275 -10.35 16.64 -22.47
N GLY A 276 -11.59 16.97 -22.83
CA GLY A 276 -12.43 17.91 -22.09
C GLY A 276 -13.17 17.20 -20.95
N GLN A 277 -13.36 17.89 -19.83
CA GLN A 277 -14.23 17.43 -18.75
C GLN A 277 -15.68 17.64 -19.15
N THR A 278 -16.54 16.64 -18.93
CA THR A 278 -17.99 16.76 -19.18
C THR A 278 -18.74 16.96 -17.87
N CYS A 279 -19.51 18.04 -17.79
CA CYS A 279 -20.32 18.46 -16.66
C CYS A 279 -21.80 18.27 -17.00
N CYS A 280 -22.49 17.37 -16.28
CA CYS A 280 -23.90 17.07 -16.52
C CYS A 280 -24.78 17.54 -15.36
N TYR A 281 -25.87 18.22 -15.70
CA TYR A 281 -26.81 18.83 -14.76
C TYR A 281 -28.15 18.10 -14.74
N ASP A 282 -28.80 18.04 -13.58
CA ASP A 282 -30.18 17.56 -13.43
C ASP A 282 -31.21 18.55 -14.02
N ALA A 283 -32.49 18.18 -13.94
CA ALA A 283 -33.59 19.04 -14.35
C ALA A 283 -33.76 20.32 -13.50
N GLN A 284 -33.15 20.38 -12.32
CA GLN A 284 -33.16 21.55 -11.43
C GLN A 284 -31.91 22.44 -11.64
N GLY A 285 -31.02 22.06 -12.56
CA GLY A 285 -29.80 22.77 -12.89
C GLY A 285 -28.66 22.57 -11.89
N PHE A 286 -28.67 21.49 -11.09
CA PHE A 286 -27.57 21.12 -10.18
C PHE A 286 -26.67 20.05 -10.80
N LEU A 287 -25.37 20.14 -10.50
CA LEU A 287 -24.36 19.19 -10.97
C LEU A 287 -24.62 17.79 -10.39
N MET A 288 -24.86 16.81 -11.25
CA MET A 288 -25.14 15.42 -10.85
C MET A 288 -23.86 14.60 -10.71
N GLN A 289 -22.98 14.69 -11.71
CA GLN A 289 -21.68 14.04 -11.71
C GLN A 289 -20.83 14.64 -12.84
N SER A 290 -19.53 14.83 -12.59
CA SER A 290 -18.56 15.10 -13.66
C SER A 290 -17.86 13.79 -14.01
N THR A 291 -17.85 13.44 -15.28
CA THR A 291 -17.14 12.26 -15.78
C THR A 291 -16.19 12.68 -16.88
N TYR A 292 -15.03 12.03 -16.93
CA TYR A 292 -14.16 12.07 -18.09
C TYR A 292 -14.76 11.15 -19.13
N GLN A 293 -14.98 11.65 -20.35
CA GLN A 293 -15.50 10.82 -21.44
C GLN A 293 -14.43 9.77 -21.81
N PRO A 294 -14.69 8.46 -21.61
CA PRO A 294 -13.84 7.45 -22.21
C PRO A 294 -14.09 7.40 -23.71
N VAL A 295 -13.04 7.16 -24.50
CA VAL A 295 -13.14 7.06 -25.96
C VAL A 295 -14.05 5.88 -26.32
N VAL A 296 -15.14 6.15 -27.04
CA VAL A 296 -15.85 5.12 -27.80
C VAL A 296 -14.89 4.65 -28.90
N LYS A 297 -14.46 3.38 -28.83
CA LYS A 297 -13.67 2.72 -29.87
C LYS A 297 -14.36 2.76 -31.23
#